data_AF-K1WB70-F1
#
_entry.id   AF-K1WB70-F1
#
_cell.length_a   1.000
_cell.length_b   1.000
_cell.length_c   1.000
_cell.angle_alpha   90.00
_cell.angle_beta   90.00
_cell.angle_gamma   90.00
#
_symmetry.space_group_name_H-M   'P 1'
#
loop_
_entity.id
_entity.type
_entity.pdbx_description
1 polymer ?
#
loop_
_entity_poly.entity_id
_entity_poly.type
_entity_poly.pdbx_seq_one_letter_code
_entity_poly.pdbx_strand_id
1 'polypeptide(L)'
;MKFHVLTLGLLASLAQAKPSRRSTIQKRASITDVGTGFASLNGGTTGGGSATPVTVSDYAGLVAAVAGVEPKVVIITGPIEHSGEPVNIGSHTTLVGADSSVVLTGFGLLIRENKNVIVRNIAVAKVPATNGDAVGMQYAENVWLDHMDLSGDMNSEKDFYDGLCDITRKSSYVTLSNSYIHNHWKGSLIGHSDDNAAEDTGFLKVTQNNNYWQNVGSRTPSLRFGQAHIYNSYFEATDDGINVRQGAQVLVESNVFDGTEKPLYSVDQGGAVESDNVWGAGENTVPAGTLTTVEYPYELLGSGSVIASVVGTAGNTLTFATDGTVTGAPPRKGNETDTYAPPGGYTPVTPPPEYPEGNVPTTLVTSAAPAKTEPPTEGYEPTPPKTEEGKKEKPPVPQSSTYQPTPKPVEAKKEAPVPETTTYDATPMPVY
;
A
#
# COMPACT_ATOMS: atom_id res chain seq x y z
N MET A 1 28.40 -81.24 -15.62
CA MET A 1 28.40 -79.82 -16.06
C MET A 1 27.07 -79.61 -16.81
N LYS A 2 26.16 -78.70 -16.50
CA LYS A 2 26.14 -77.50 -15.65
C LYS A 2 24.66 -77.14 -15.37
N PHE A 3 24.41 -76.81 -14.11
CA PHE A 3 23.49 -75.82 -13.52
C PHE A 3 22.00 -75.78 -13.92
N HIS A 4 21.17 -76.14 -12.93
CA HIS A 4 19.80 -75.67 -12.74
C HIS A 4 19.81 -74.20 -12.30
N VAL A 5 18.96 -73.37 -12.90
CA VAL A 5 18.68 -72.01 -12.42
C VAL A 5 17.22 -71.96 -11.99
N LEU A 6 17.04 -71.89 -10.67
CA LEU A 6 15.79 -71.59 -9.99
C LEU A 6 15.49 -70.10 -10.20
N THR A 7 14.38 -69.75 -10.83
CA THR A 7 13.92 -68.35 -10.92
C THR A 7 12.95 -68.07 -9.78
N LEU A 8 13.41 -67.33 -8.78
CA LEU A 8 12.61 -66.87 -7.65
C LEU A 8 11.84 -65.61 -8.08
N GLY A 9 10.51 -65.70 -8.19
CA GLY A 9 9.65 -64.56 -8.49
C GLY A 9 9.54 -63.63 -7.27
N LEU A 10 10.17 -62.46 -7.34
CA LEU A 10 10.07 -61.41 -6.34
C LEU A 10 8.82 -60.56 -6.63
N LEU A 11 7.75 -60.76 -5.86
CA LEU A 11 6.59 -59.86 -5.81
C LEU A 11 7.00 -58.57 -5.07
N ALA A 12 7.26 -57.50 -5.81
CA ALA A 12 7.44 -56.16 -5.25
C ALA A 12 6.05 -55.54 -4.95
N SER A 13 5.68 -55.48 -3.68
CA SER A 13 4.55 -54.67 -3.22
C SER A 13 4.92 -53.19 -3.30
N LEU A 14 4.33 -52.45 -4.23
CA LEU A 14 4.38 -50.98 -4.24
C LEU A 14 3.60 -50.46 -3.02
N ALA A 15 4.31 -50.13 -1.95
CA ALA A 15 3.76 -49.33 -0.86
C ALA A 15 3.59 -47.90 -1.38
N GLN A 16 2.35 -47.51 -1.70
CA GLN A 16 1.98 -46.12 -1.92
C GLN A 16 2.12 -45.39 -0.58
N ALA A 17 3.25 -44.73 -0.36
CA ALA A 17 3.42 -43.81 0.75
C ALA A 17 2.44 -42.65 0.54
N LYS A 18 1.35 -42.61 1.32
CA LYS A 18 0.53 -41.41 1.44
C LYS A 18 1.42 -40.30 2.00
N PRO A 19 1.51 -39.12 1.36
CA PRO A 19 2.24 -38.01 1.95
C PRO A 19 1.59 -37.69 3.29
N SER A 20 2.34 -37.87 4.37
CA SER A 20 1.95 -37.38 5.68
C SER A 20 1.88 -35.86 5.57
N ARG A 21 0.67 -35.30 5.61
CA ARG A 21 0.47 -33.84 5.71
C ARG A 21 1.14 -33.40 7.00
N ARG A 22 2.31 -32.79 6.89
CA ARG A 22 2.92 -32.05 7.99
C ARG A 22 1.95 -30.91 8.29
N SER A 23 1.24 -31.01 9.41
CA SER A 23 0.53 -29.86 9.99
C SER A 23 1.60 -28.84 10.36
N THR A 24 1.91 -27.91 9.46
CA THR A 24 2.66 -26.71 9.80
C THR A 24 1.85 -25.97 10.85
N ILE A 25 2.33 -25.97 12.09
CA ILE A 25 1.80 -25.11 13.13
C ILE A 25 2.06 -23.69 12.65
N GLN A 26 1.04 -23.01 12.12
CA GLN A 26 1.16 -21.61 11.73
C GLN A 26 1.50 -20.80 12.99
N LYS A 27 2.55 -19.97 12.89
CA LYS A 27 2.90 -19.02 13.94
C LYS A 27 1.69 -18.10 14.14
N ARG A 28 1.23 -17.95 15.39
CA ARG A 28 0.16 -17.00 15.71
C ARG A 28 0.67 -15.58 15.48
N ALA A 29 -0.18 -14.73 14.89
CA ALA A 29 0.08 -13.31 14.76
C ALA A 29 0.34 -12.69 16.14
N SER A 30 1.30 -11.77 16.21
CA SER A 30 1.69 -11.06 17.42
C SER A 30 1.78 -9.56 17.15
N ILE A 31 1.53 -8.75 18.18
CA ILE A 31 1.77 -7.29 18.16
C ILE A 31 3.26 -6.95 18.04
N THR A 32 4.14 -7.91 18.25
CA THR A 32 5.60 -7.78 18.13
C THR A 32 6.15 -8.36 16.82
N ASP A 33 5.27 -8.71 15.87
CA ASP A 33 5.73 -9.14 14.55
C ASP A 33 6.43 -7.97 13.82
N VAL A 34 7.31 -8.32 12.89
CA VAL A 34 8.11 -7.36 12.11
C VAL A 34 7.72 -7.44 10.64
N GLY A 35 7.86 -6.32 9.94
CA GLY A 35 7.53 -6.19 8.53
C GLY A 35 8.29 -7.17 7.65
N THR A 36 7.61 -7.66 6.62
CA THR A 36 8.14 -8.53 5.57
C THR A 36 8.38 -7.72 4.29
N GLY A 37 8.79 -8.39 3.20
CA GLY A 37 8.92 -7.75 1.90
C GLY A 37 9.92 -6.59 1.93
N PHE A 38 9.64 -5.55 1.15
CA PHE A 38 10.44 -4.33 1.17
C PHE A 38 10.43 -3.64 2.53
N ALA A 39 9.38 -3.80 3.35
CA ALA A 39 9.33 -3.25 4.71
C ALA A 39 10.32 -3.92 5.67
N SER A 40 10.86 -5.10 5.34
CA SER A 40 11.91 -5.76 6.13
C SER A 40 13.31 -5.22 5.87
N LEU A 41 13.50 -4.46 4.78
CA LEU A 41 14.79 -3.88 4.40
C LEU A 41 15.00 -2.52 5.08
N ASN A 42 16.12 -1.85 4.79
CA ASN A 42 16.41 -0.49 5.31
C ASN A 42 16.34 -0.38 6.85
N GLY A 43 16.84 -1.38 7.57
CA GLY A 43 16.76 -1.44 9.03
C GLY A 43 15.47 -2.09 9.57
N GLY A 44 14.51 -2.40 8.69
CA GLY A 44 13.31 -3.14 8.99
C GLY A 44 12.18 -2.32 9.61
N THR A 45 11.04 -2.96 9.77
CA THR A 45 9.83 -2.37 10.36
C THR A 45 9.45 -3.16 11.60
N THR A 46 9.62 -2.56 12.78
CA THR A 46 9.34 -3.15 14.10
C THR A 46 8.17 -2.46 14.83
N GLY A 47 7.65 -1.36 14.28
CA GLY A 47 6.59 -0.55 14.87
C GLY A 47 6.95 -0.06 16.28
N GLY A 48 6.02 -0.27 17.20
CA GLY A 48 6.18 0.02 18.63
C GLY A 48 7.04 -0.98 19.39
N GLY A 49 7.50 -2.06 18.75
CA GLY A 49 8.32 -3.09 19.35
C GLY A 49 7.68 -3.72 20.58
N SER A 50 8.34 -3.61 21.72
CA SER A 50 7.89 -4.16 23.01
C SER A 50 7.26 -3.11 23.94
N ALA A 51 6.84 -1.95 23.42
CA ALA A 51 6.15 -0.95 24.24
C ALA A 51 4.86 -1.54 24.82
N THR A 52 4.51 -1.13 26.05
CA THR A 52 3.28 -1.58 26.70
C THR A 52 2.07 -1.10 25.90
N PRO A 53 1.15 -2.01 25.52
CA PRO A 53 -0.02 -1.62 24.75
C PRO A 53 -0.96 -0.68 25.50
N VAL A 54 -1.52 0.28 24.76
CA VAL A 54 -2.62 1.14 25.19
C VAL A 54 -3.84 0.81 24.34
N THR A 55 -5.02 0.78 24.96
CA THR A 55 -6.28 0.55 24.26
C THR A 55 -7.00 1.86 23.98
N VAL A 56 -7.66 1.94 22.84
CA VAL A 56 -8.50 3.09 22.43
C VAL A 56 -9.80 2.59 21.81
N SER A 57 -10.88 3.37 21.95
CA SER A 57 -12.20 3.04 21.42
C SER A 57 -12.93 4.24 20.82
N ASP A 58 -12.26 5.38 20.68
CA ASP A 58 -12.81 6.58 20.06
C ASP A 58 -11.75 7.34 19.25
N TYR A 59 -12.21 8.26 18.41
CA TYR A 59 -11.36 9.00 17.49
C TYR A 59 -10.32 9.88 18.21
N ALA A 60 -10.72 10.56 19.29
CA ALA A 60 -9.82 11.47 20.01
C ALA A 60 -8.70 10.70 20.74
N GLY A 61 -9.04 9.57 21.36
CA GLY A 61 -8.10 8.65 21.98
C GLY A 61 -7.15 8.04 20.95
N LEU A 62 -7.67 7.65 19.78
CA LEU A 62 -6.83 7.16 18.67
C LEU A 62 -5.82 8.23 18.24
N VAL A 63 -6.26 9.44 17.94
CA VAL A 63 -5.39 10.57 17.55
C VAL A 63 -4.29 10.81 18.58
N ALA A 64 -4.64 10.84 19.87
CA ALA A 64 -3.67 11.07 20.93
C ALA A 64 -2.66 9.91 21.07
N ALA A 65 -3.12 8.67 20.96
CA ALA A 65 -2.30 7.48 21.20
C ALA A 65 -1.27 7.23 20.08
N VAL A 66 -1.57 7.61 18.84
CA VAL A 66 -0.67 7.35 17.70
C VAL A 66 0.30 8.49 17.39
N ALA A 67 0.20 9.62 18.09
CA ALA A 67 1.00 10.80 17.81
C ALA A 67 2.46 10.71 18.31
N GLY A 68 3.34 11.52 17.72
CA GLY A 68 4.74 11.68 18.15
C GLY A 68 5.66 10.54 17.71
N VAL A 69 6.90 10.54 18.19
CA VAL A 69 7.98 9.68 17.67
C VAL A 69 8.44 8.58 18.62
N GLU A 70 7.90 8.51 19.84
CA GLU A 70 8.28 7.45 20.79
C GLU A 70 7.64 6.10 20.43
N PRO A 71 8.32 4.97 20.67
CA PRO A 71 7.75 3.64 20.44
C PRO A 71 6.42 3.43 21.17
N LYS A 72 5.39 3.00 20.43
CA LYS A 72 4.04 2.84 20.96
C LYS A 72 3.28 1.68 20.32
N VAL A 73 2.56 0.93 21.14
CA VAL A 73 1.62 -0.11 20.69
C VAL A 73 0.21 0.34 21.07
N VAL A 74 -0.66 0.45 20.08
CA VAL A 74 -2.04 0.93 20.22
C VAL A 74 -3.00 -0.14 19.72
N ILE A 75 -3.96 -0.53 20.55
CA ILE A 75 -4.99 -1.52 20.24
C ILE A 75 -6.34 -0.82 20.17
N ILE A 76 -6.99 -0.85 19.02
CA ILE A 76 -8.37 -0.37 18.86
C ILE A 76 -9.32 -1.50 19.26
N THR A 77 -10.31 -1.24 20.12
CA THR A 77 -11.16 -2.28 20.71
C THR A 77 -12.58 -2.33 20.17
N GLY A 78 -12.91 -1.47 19.21
CA GLY A 78 -14.23 -1.44 18.58
C GLY A 78 -14.29 -0.49 17.38
N PRO A 79 -15.46 -0.37 16.73
CA PRO A 79 -15.64 0.53 15.60
C PRO A 79 -15.52 1.99 16.02
N ILE A 80 -14.96 2.81 15.13
CA ILE A 80 -14.85 4.26 15.30
C ILE A 80 -15.44 4.92 14.06
N GLU A 81 -16.44 5.78 14.26
CA GLU A 81 -17.00 6.61 13.20
C GLU A 81 -16.58 8.06 13.43
N HIS A 82 -16.10 8.71 12.38
CA HIS A 82 -15.79 10.13 12.40
C HIS A 82 -15.97 10.71 10.99
N SER A 83 -16.31 12.01 10.93
CA SER A 83 -16.33 12.76 9.68
C SER A 83 -15.33 13.88 9.80
N GLY A 84 -14.16 13.70 9.19
CA GLY A 84 -13.12 14.71 9.25
C GLY A 84 -11.78 14.20 8.74
N GLU A 85 -10.75 14.96 9.11
CA GLU A 85 -9.37 14.73 8.71
C GLU A 85 -8.89 13.30 9.00
N PRO A 86 -7.92 12.79 8.24
CA PRO A 86 -7.30 11.51 8.53
C PRO A 86 -6.49 11.57 9.85
N VAL A 87 -6.39 10.43 10.53
CA VAL A 87 -5.54 10.30 11.72
C VAL A 87 -4.08 10.23 11.28
N ASN A 88 -3.26 11.18 11.73
CA ASN A 88 -1.83 11.18 11.47
C ASN A 88 -1.11 10.21 12.41
N ILE A 89 -0.53 9.14 11.86
CA ILE A 89 0.22 8.13 12.60
C ILE A 89 1.70 8.54 12.68
N GLY A 90 2.20 8.69 13.90
CA GLY A 90 3.58 9.02 14.20
C GLY A 90 4.53 7.83 14.06
N SER A 91 5.84 8.12 14.07
CA SER A 91 6.90 7.11 13.93
C SER A 91 6.88 6.09 15.09
N HIS A 92 7.44 4.91 14.82
CA HIS A 92 7.61 3.83 15.82
C HIS A 92 6.27 3.36 16.42
N THR A 93 5.27 3.19 15.56
CA THR A 93 3.91 2.83 15.97
C THR A 93 3.54 1.44 15.50
N THR A 94 2.99 0.62 16.40
CA THR A 94 2.19 -0.55 16.04
C THR A 94 0.74 -0.23 16.38
N LEU A 95 -0.10 -0.05 15.36
CA LEU A 95 -1.54 0.16 15.49
C LEU A 95 -2.26 -1.13 15.06
N VAL A 96 -3.03 -1.73 15.96
CA VAL A 96 -3.75 -2.98 15.66
C VAL A 96 -5.22 -2.90 16.05
N GLY A 97 -6.10 -3.52 15.26
CA GLY A 97 -7.47 -3.79 15.70
C GLY A 97 -7.53 -5.06 16.52
N ALA A 98 -8.25 -5.03 17.64
CA ALA A 98 -8.39 -6.18 18.54
C ALA A 98 -9.03 -7.38 17.84
N ASP A 99 -10.02 -7.16 16.97
CA ASP A 99 -10.70 -8.19 16.19
C ASP A 99 -11.41 -7.59 14.98
N SER A 100 -12.18 -8.40 14.25
CA SER A 100 -12.89 -8.01 13.04
C SER A 100 -13.99 -6.95 13.25
N SER A 101 -14.36 -6.64 14.50
CA SER A 101 -15.32 -5.56 14.79
C SER A 101 -14.70 -4.16 14.64
N VAL A 102 -13.39 -4.06 14.53
CA VAL A 102 -12.68 -2.79 14.36
C VAL A 102 -12.82 -2.29 12.94
N VAL A 103 -13.79 -1.39 12.76
CA VAL A 103 -14.06 -0.68 11.51
C VAL A 103 -13.94 0.83 11.74
N LEU A 104 -13.04 1.48 11.01
CA LEU A 104 -12.90 2.93 10.97
C LEU A 104 -13.71 3.46 9.79
N THR A 105 -14.76 4.23 10.06
CA THR A 105 -15.68 4.71 9.02
C THR A 105 -15.65 6.22 8.90
N GLY A 106 -15.51 6.71 7.67
CA GLY A 106 -15.62 8.13 7.32
C GLY A 106 -14.34 8.95 7.43
N PHE A 107 -13.24 8.37 7.90
CA PHE A 107 -11.92 9.02 7.99
C PHE A 107 -10.80 8.02 7.67
N GLY A 108 -9.69 8.53 7.13
CA GLY A 108 -8.53 7.73 6.75
C GLY A 108 -7.42 7.68 7.81
N LEU A 109 -6.36 6.93 7.47
CA LEU A 109 -5.10 6.91 8.20
C LEU A 109 -4.00 7.54 7.34
N LEU A 110 -3.19 8.42 7.91
CA LEU A 110 -2.12 9.10 7.18
C LEU A 110 -0.78 8.92 7.88
N ILE A 111 0.20 8.37 7.17
CA ILE A 111 1.59 8.29 7.61
C ILE A 111 2.35 9.32 6.77
N ARG A 112 2.56 10.51 7.33
CA ARG A 112 3.28 11.61 6.68
C ARG A 112 4.58 11.92 7.40
N GLU A 113 5.71 11.90 6.69
CA GLU A 113 7.05 12.23 7.23
C GLU A 113 7.43 11.39 8.47
N ASN A 114 6.94 10.17 8.53
CA ASN A 114 7.12 9.25 9.65
C ASN A 114 7.62 7.90 9.16
N LYS A 115 8.23 7.12 10.06
CA LYS A 115 8.83 5.84 9.71
C LYS A 115 8.64 4.76 10.76
N ASN A 116 8.89 3.52 10.37
CA ASN A 116 8.80 2.35 11.23
C ASN A 116 7.39 2.22 11.84
N VAL A 117 6.41 1.98 10.97
CA VAL A 117 4.99 1.91 11.33
C VAL A 117 4.40 0.57 10.90
N ILE A 118 3.66 -0.07 11.80
CA ILE A 118 2.84 -1.24 11.53
C ILE A 118 1.38 -0.84 11.72
N VAL A 119 0.53 -1.08 10.73
CA VAL A 119 -0.94 -1.00 10.87
C VAL A 119 -1.50 -2.36 10.49
N ARG A 120 -2.31 -2.96 11.38
CA ARG A 120 -2.71 -4.35 11.20
C ARG A 120 -4.10 -4.68 11.72
N ASN A 121 -4.82 -5.53 11.00
CA ASN A 121 -6.12 -6.07 11.43
C ASN A 121 -7.19 -4.98 11.66
N ILE A 122 -7.31 -4.05 10.72
CA ILE A 122 -8.25 -2.93 10.81
C ILE A 122 -9.01 -2.83 9.49
N ALA A 123 -10.32 -2.67 9.56
CA ALA A 123 -11.11 -2.24 8.41
C ALA A 123 -11.16 -0.71 8.34
N VAL A 124 -10.97 -0.12 7.15
CA VAL A 124 -11.15 1.31 6.89
C VAL A 124 -12.12 1.46 5.73
N ALA A 125 -13.27 2.08 5.99
CA ALA A 125 -14.41 2.08 5.09
C ALA A 125 -14.92 3.50 4.81
N LYS A 126 -15.34 3.73 3.56
CA LYS A 126 -16.16 4.87 3.13
C LYS A 126 -15.56 6.23 3.51
N VAL A 127 -14.28 6.44 3.22
CA VAL A 127 -13.57 7.70 3.47
C VAL A 127 -13.86 8.68 2.33
N PRO A 128 -14.69 9.74 2.53
CA PRO A 128 -14.97 10.72 1.49
C PRO A 128 -13.68 11.32 0.94
N ALA A 129 -13.62 11.63 -0.36
CA ALA A 129 -12.41 12.19 -0.98
C ALA A 129 -11.90 13.46 -0.26
N THR A 130 -12.79 14.24 0.35
CA THR A 130 -12.43 15.43 1.16
C THR A 130 -11.64 15.10 2.42
N ASN A 131 -11.69 13.85 2.88
CA ASN A 131 -11.05 13.34 4.09
C ASN A 131 -9.78 12.51 3.75
N GLY A 132 -9.39 12.49 2.47
CA GLY A 132 -8.22 11.76 1.96
C GLY A 132 -8.51 10.33 1.55
N ASP A 133 -7.45 9.51 1.55
CA ASP A 133 -7.49 8.09 1.22
C ASP A 133 -7.84 7.25 2.45
N ALA A 134 -8.23 5.98 2.26
CA ALA A 134 -8.39 5.07 3.40
C ALA A 134 -7.06 4.90 4.18
N VAL A 135 -5.95 4.72 3.46
CA VAL A 135 -4.59 4.80 4.00
C VAL A 135 -3.68 5.55 3.04
N GLY A 136 -3.14 6.69 3.48
CA GLY A 136 -2.19 7.50 2.72
C GLY A 136 -0.79 7.47 3.32
N MET A 137 0.23 7.42 2.46
CA MET A 137 1.65 7.48 2.81
C MET A 137 2.35 8.57 1.99
N GLN A 138 2.99 9.51 2.68
CA GLN A 138 3.71 10.63 2.08
C GLN A 138 5.02 10.84 2.82
N TYR A 139 6.17 10.77 2.14
CA TYR A 139 7.48 10.84 2.81
C TYR A 139 7.66 9.77 3.90
N ALA A 140 6.97 8.63 3.79
CA ALA A 140 6.99 7.58 4.78
C ALA A 140 8.00 6.48 4.44
N GLU A 141 8.71 5.97 5.44
CA GLU A 141 9.68 4.88 5.24
C GLU A 141 9.42 3.72 6.19
N ASN A 142 9.64 2.48 5.74
CA ASN A 142 9.51 1.29 6.58
C ASN A 142 8.09 1.20 7.20
N VAL A 143 7.12 0.88 6.33
CA VAL A 143 5.72 0.74 6.70
C VAL A 143 5.21 -0.65 6.34
N TRP A 144 4.57 -1.33 7.29
CA TRP A 144 3.91 -2.60 7.07
C TRP A 144 2.41 -2.49 7.35
N LEU A 145 1.61 -2.64 6.30
CA LEU A 145 0.16 -2.80 6.37
C LEU A 145 -0.16 -4.29 6.23
N ASP A 146 -0.87 -4.87 7.19
CA ASP A 146 -1.17 -6.32 7.18
C ASP A 146 -2.60 -6.61 7.62
N HIS A 147 -3.29 -7.55 6.98
CA HIS A 147 -4.68 -7.86 7.36
C HIS A 147 -5.57 -6.61 7.39
N MET A 148 -5.43 -5.74 6.40
CA MET A 148 -6.28 -4.58 6.23
C MET A 148 -7.52 -4.96 5.44
N ASP A 149 -8.68 -4.45 5.81
CA ASP A 149 -9.90 -4.47 4.98
C ASP A 149 -10.17 -3.03 4.52
N LEU A 150 -10.07 -2.76 3.22
CA LEU A 150 -10.14 -1.41 2.66
C LEU A 150 -11.27 -1.34 1.65
N SER A 151 -12.24 -0.45 1.88
CA SER A 151 -13.41 -0.36 1.02
C SER A 151 -14.08 1.03 1.00
N GLY A 152 -14.92 1.23 -0.01
CA GLY A 152 -15.88 2.34 -0.06
C GLY A 152 -17.23 1.80 -0.49
N ASP A 153 -17.76 2.32 -1.58
CA ASP A 153 -18.82 1.70 -2.36
C ASP A 153 -18.69 2.11 -3.83
N MET A 154 -19.31 1.31 -4.71
CA MET A 154 -19.39 1.59 -6.15
C MET A 154 -20.77 2.11 -6.57
N ASN A 155 -21.63 2.44 -5.59
CA ASN A 155 -22.93 3.06 -5.86
C ASN A 155 -22.79 4.58 -6.06
N SER A 156 -21.74 5.15 -5.49
CA SER A 156 -21.36 6.55 -5.64
C SER A 156 -20.54 6.78 -6.92
N GLU A 157 -20.51 8.02 -7.40
CA GLU A 157 -19.65 8.41 -8.52
C GLU A 157 -18.17 8.16 -8.20
N LYS A 158 -17.37 7.98 -9.26
CA LYS A 158 -15.95 7.58 -9.19
C LYS A 158 -15.09 8.40 -8.23
N ASP A 159 -15.36 9.70 -8.11
CA ASP A 159 -14.57 10.64 -7.30
C ASP A 159 -15.25 11.06 -5.99
N PHE A 160 -16.33 10.39 -5.59
CA PHE A 160 -16.91 10.58 -4.25
C PHE A 160 -15.93 10.14 -3.15
N TYR A 161 -15.23 9.03 -3.40
CA TYR A 161 -14.09 8.55 -2.62
C TYR A 161 -12.79 8.76 -3.42
N ASP A 162 -11.65 8.91 -2.75
CA ASP A 162 -10.35 9.04 -3.44
C ASP A 162 -9.61 7.72 -3.65
N GLY A 163 -8.45 7.46 -3.03
CA GLY A 163 -7.76 6.17 -3.07
C GLY A 163 -8.06 5.30 -1.85
N LEU A 164 -7.84 3.98 -1.95
CA LEU A 164 -7.80 3.13 -0.76
C LEU A 164 -6.41 3.11 -0.13
N CYS A 165 -5.37 2.81 -0.90
CA CYS A 165 -4.00 2.72 -0.37
C CYS A 165 -3.00 3.45 -1.26
N ASP A 166 -2.67 4.69 -0.92
CA ASP A 166 -1.81 5.55 -1.73
C ASP A 166 -0.43 5.73 -1.11
N ILE A 167 0.60 5.44 -1.91
CA ILE A 167 2.03 5.50 -1.54
C ILE A 167 2.70 6.51 -2.46
N THR A 168 2.96 7.70 -1.94
CA THR A 168 3.34 8.84 -2.77
C THR A 168 4.51 9.61 -2.14
N ARG A 169 5.07 10.56 -2.89
CA ARG A 169 6.08 11.52 -2.42
C ARG A 169 7.25 10.83 -1.73
N LYS A 170 8.04 10.09 -2.49
CA LYS A 170 9.23 9.32 -2.11
C LYS A 170 9.05 8.35 -0.94
N SER A 171 7.82 8.02 -0.56
CA SER A 171 7.58 6.95 0.41
C SER A 171 8.23 5.66 -0.08
N SER A 172 8.82 4.86 0.79
CA SER A 172 9.62 3.70 0.37
C SER A 172 9.71 2.64 1.45
N TYR A 173 10.09 1.42 1.06
CA TYR A 173 10.16 0.27 1.96
C TYR A 173 8.80 -0.02 2.60
N VAL A 174 7.78 -0.18 1.74
CA VAL A 174 6.40 -0.42 2.14
C VAL A 174 6.01 -1.85 1.79
N THR A 175 5.19 -2.49 2.64
CA THR A 175 4.58 -3.79 2.35
C THR A 175 3.12 -3.77 2.75
N LEU A 176 2.23 -4.16 1.82
CA LEU A 176 0.81 -4.40 2.04
C LEU A 176 0.56 -5.90 1.86
N SER A 177 0.22 -6.60 2.95
CA SER A 177 0.06 -8.06 2.91
C SER A 177 -1.26 -8.55 3.51
N ASN A 178 -1.71 -9.73 3.06
CA ASN A 178 -2.87 -10.43 3.63
C ASN A 178 -4.13 -9.55 3.73
N SER A 179 -4.29 -8.59 2.83
CA SER A 179 -5.32 -7.54 2.93
C SER A 179 -6.42 -7.75 1.89
N TYR A 180 -7.62 -7.33 2.24
CA TYR A 180 -8.79 -7.36 1.37
C TYR A 180 -9.11 -5.94 0.90
N ILE A 181 -9.04 -5.70 -0.41
CA ILE A 181 -9.22 -4.38 -1.02
C ILE A 181 -10.37 -4.49 -2.00
N HIS A 182 -11.49 -3.82 -1.73
CA HIS A 182 -12.70 -4.15 -2.45
C HIS A 182 -13.75 -3.04 -2.54
N ASN A 183 -14.67 -3.21 -3.49
CA ASN A 183 -15.83 -2.33 -3.71
C ASN A 183 -15.43 -0.86 -3.81
N HIS A 184 -14.57 -0.53 -4.77
CA HIS A 184 -14.00 0.80 -4.88
C HIS A 184 -13.58 1.17 -6.31
N TRP A 185 -13.61 2.45 -6.66
CA TRP A 185 -13.24 2.89 -8.01
C TRP A 185 -11.72 3.02 -8.24
N LYS A 186 -10.96 3.34 -7.19
CA LYS A 186 -9.51 3.59 -7.23
C LYS A 186 -8.83 2.83 -6.08
N GLY A 187 -8.14 1.73 -6.39
CA GLY A 187 -7.52 0.85 -5.37
C GLY A 187 -6.29 1.48 -4.72
N SER A 188 -5.12 1.30 -5.34
CA SER A 188 -3.83 1.72 -4.80
C SER A 188 -2.99 2.46 -5.83
N LEU A 189 -2.59 3.69 -5.49
CA LEU A 189 -1.66 4.49 -6.29
C LEU A 189 -0.25 4.47 -5.70
N ILE A 190 0.75 4.18 -6.53
CA ILE A 190 2.17 4.22 -6.16
C ILE A 190 2.85 5.26 -7.06
N GLY A 191 3.18 6.43 -6.48
CA GLY A 191 3.67 7.60 -7.21
C GLY A 191 2.51 8.39 -7.86
N HIS A 192 2.30 9.61 -7.39
CA HIS A 192 1.06 10.36 -7.67
C HIS A 192 1.01 11.09 -9.02
N SER A 193 2.16 11.47 -9.57
CA SER A 193 2.23 12.37 -10.72
C SER A 193 3.34 11.95 -11.69
N ASP A 194 3.08 12.09 -13.00
CA ASP A 194 4.04 11.83 -14.07
C ASP A 194 5.21 12.84 -14.03
N ASP A 195 4.99 14.02 -13.45
CA ASP A 195 5.99 15.10 -13.36
C ASP A 195 6.83 15.03 -12.06
N ASN A 196 6.65 14.01 -11.22
CA ASN A 196 7.33 13.91 -9.92
C ASN A 196 8.61 13.06 -9.93
N ALA A 197 9.17 12.80 -11.13
CA ALA A 197 10.34 11.94 -11.28
C ALA A 197 11.53 12.39 -10.42
N ALA A 198 11.74 13.71 -10.26
CA ALA A 198 12.86 14.27 -9.48
C ALA A 198 12.81 13.89 -8.00
N GLU A 199 11.61 13.63 -7.46
CA GLU A 199 11.39 13.25 -6.06
C GLU A 199 11.26 11.74 -5.90
N ASP A 200 10.53 11.07 -6.80
CA ASP A 200 10.13 9.66 -6.65
C ASP A 200 11.15 8.66 -7.23
N THR A 201 12.03 9.06 -8.15
CA THR A 201 13.02 8.15 -8.74
C THR A 201 13.99 7.61 -7.68
N GLY A 202 14.10 6.28 -7.58
CA GLY A 202 14.93 5.60 -6.59
C GLY A 202 14.22 5.27 -5.27
N PHE A 203 12.96 5.73 -5.11
CA PHE A 203 12.09 5.43 -3.97
C PHE A 203 10.93 4.52 -4.41
N LEU A 204 9.80 4.56 -3.70
CA LEU A 204 8.58 3.80 -4.02
C LEU A 204 8.86 2.29 -4.16
N LYS A 205 9.65 1.74 -3.23
CA LYS A 205 9.91 0.29 -3.13
C LYS A 205 8.78 -0.37 -2.34
N VAL A 206 7.92 -1.13 -3.04
CA VAL A 206 6.65 -1.62 -2.48
C VAL A 206 6.50 -3.13 -2.69
N THR A 207 6.05 -3.85 -1.66
CA THR A 207 5.58 -5.24 -1.79
C THR A 207 4.08 -5.27 -1.61
N GLN A 208 3.35 -5.97 -2.49
CA GLN A 208 1.94 -6.27 -2.29
C GLN A 208 1.72 -7.77 -2.44
N ASN A 209 1.37 -8.47 -1.37
CA ASN A 209 1.31 -9.93 -1.43
C ASN A 209 0.21 -10.57 -0.60
N ASN A 210 -0.27 -11.74 -1.04
CA ASN A 210 -1.35 -12.46 -0.36
C ASN A 210 -2.62 -11.60 -0.20
N ASN A 211 -2.81 -10.62 -1.09
CA ASN A 211 -3.95 -9.73 -1.05
C ASN A 211 -5.10 -10.30 -1.88
N TYR A 212 -6.31 -9.92 -1.52
CA TYR A 212 -7.51 -10.19 -2.29
C TYR A 212 -8.09 -8.86 -2.76
N TRP A 213 -8.14 -8.66 -4.06
CA TRP A 213 -8.74 -7.51 -4.72
C TRP A 213 -10.06 -7.96 -5.31
N GLN A 214 -11.17 -7.34 -4.92
CA GLN A 214 -12.50 -7.71 -5.43
C GLN A 214 -13.31 -6.49 -5.84
N ASN A 215 -13.87 -6.48 -7.05
CA ASN A 215 -14.79 -5.43 -7.47
C ASN A 215 -14.14 -4.04 -7.35
N VAL A 216 -13.02 -3.85 -8.05
CA VAL A 216 -12.24 -2.61 -8.03
C VAL A 216 -12.10 -2.06 -9.44
N GLY A 217 -12.53 -0.83 -9.65
CA GLY A 217 -12.61 -0.24 -10.99
C GLY A 217 -11.24 0.10 -11.60
N SER A 218 -10.25 0.50 -10.81
CA SER A 218 -8.91 0.77 -11.35
C SER A 218 -7.82 0.79 -10.28
N ARG A 219 -6.57 0.80 -10.74
CA ARG A 219 -5.37 0.92 -9.90
C ARG A 219 -5.24 -0.25 -8.93
N THR A 220 -5.01 -1.47 -9.42
CA THR A 220 -4.75 -2.64 -8.55
C THR A 220 -3.34 -3.24 -8.75
N PRO A 221 -2.24 -2.52 -8.46
CA PRO A 221 -2.10 -1.07 -8.27
C PRO A 221 -1.77 -0.34 -9.59
N SER A 222 -1.73 1.00 -9.56
CA SER A 222 -1.08 1.82 -10.61
C SER A 222 0.23 2.38 -10.07
N LEU A 223 1.36 2.13 -10.74
CA LEU A 223 2.70 2.45 -10.23
C LEU A 223 3.53 3.29 -11.19
N ARG A 224 4.27 4.26 -10.66
CA ARG A 224 5.22 5.13 -11.37
C ARG A 224 6.60 5.10 -10.74
N PHE A 225 7.65 5.18 -11.57
CA PHE A 225 9.09 5.31 -11.23
C PHE A 225 9.72 4.20 -10.36
N GLY A 226 9.00 3.72 -9.35
CA GLY A 226 9.48 2.82 -8.32
C GLY A 226 9.62 1.36 -8.74
N GLN A 227 9.84 0.53 -7.73
CA GLN A 227 9.94 -0.91 -7.88
C GLN A 227 8.87 -1.59 -7.03
N ALA A 228 8.11 -2.51 -7.63
CA ALA A 228 7.18 -3.31 -6.86
C ALA A 228 7.32 -4.81 -7.10
N HIS A 229 7.09 -5.57 -6.05
CA HIS A 229 6.93 -7.00 -6.13
C HIS A 229 5.52 -7.36 -5.69
N ILE A 230 4.76 -7.94 -6.62
CA ILE A 230 3.34 -8.24 -6.46
C ILE A 230 3.17 -9.74 -6.63
N TYR A 231 2.81 -10.45 -5.56
CA TYR A 231 2.77 -11.90 -5.61
C TYR A 231 1.69 -12.56 -4.75
N ASN A 232 1.35 -13.81 -5.05
CA ASN A 232 0.37 -14.61 -4.31
C ASN A 232 -1.00 -13.93 -4.12
N SER A 233 -1.38 -12.98 -4.98
CA SER A 233 -2.61 -12.19 -4.81
C SER A 233 -3.69 -12.62 -5.80
N TYR A 234 -4.94 -12.50 -5.37
CA TYR A 234 -6.11 -12.78 -6.19
C TYR A 234 -6.79 -11.47 -6.58
N PHE A 235 -7.03 -11.27 -7.87
CA PHE A 235 -7.74 -10.15 -8.46
C PHE A 235 -9.03 -10.66 -9.09
N GLU A 236 -10.16 -10.30 -8.51
CA GLU A 236 -11.48 -10.78 -8.92
C GLU A 236 -12.36 -9.61 -9.33
N ALA A 237 -12.93 -9.68 -10.54
CA ALA A 237 -13.85 -8.68 -11.07
C ALA A 237 -13.31 -7.24 -10.95
N THR A 238 -12.06 -7.03 -11.37
CA THR A 238 -11.43 -5.70 -11.38
C THR A 238 -11.39 -5.17 -12.82
N ASP A 239 -11.78 -3.94 -13.11
CA ASP A 239 -11.73 -3.49 -14.53
C ASP A 239 -10.26 -3.39 -15.00
N ASP A 240 -9.46 -2.54 -14.33
CA ASP A 240 -8.01 -2.47 -14.55
C ASP A 240 -7.22 -3.24 -13.48
N GLY A 241 -6.23 -4.00 -13.93
CA GLY A 241 -5.23 -4.66 -13.10
C GLY A 241 -4.02 -3.78 -12.75
N ILE A 242 -2.84 -4.37 -12.81
CA ILE A 242 -1.55 -3.74 -12.53
C ILE A 242 -1.16 -2.81 -13.68
N ASN A 243 -1.11 -1.49 -13.44
CA ASN A 243 -0.68 -0.50 -14.42
C ASN A 243 0.75 -0.02 -14.15
N VAL A 244 1.69 -0.35 -15.03
CA VAL A 244 3.13 -0.06 -14.89
C VAL A 244 3.50 1.15 -15.73
N ARG A 245 3.89 2.25 -15.08
CA ARG A 245 3.97 3.57 -15.69
C ARG A 245 5.29 4.26 -15.43
N GLN A 246 5.63 5.25 -16.24
CA GLN A 246 6.75 6.18 -16.01
C GLN A 246 8.06 5.47 -15.60
N GLY A 247 8.42 4.40 -16.31
CA GLY A 247 9.66 3.64 -16.08
C GLY A 247 9.66 2.72 -14.85
N ALA A 248 8.55 2.59 -14.13
CA ALA A 248 8.41 1.65 -13.01
C ALA A 248 8.79 0.23 -13.44
N GLN A 249 9.36 -0.53 -12.50
CA GLN A 249 9.74 -1.93 -12.70
C GLN A 249 8.98 -2.83 -11.73
N VAL A 250 8.29 -3.84 -12.25
CA VAL A 250 7.52 -4.76 -11.41
C VAL A 250 7.95 -6.20 -11.60
N LEU A 251 8.01 -6.93 -10.49
CA LEU A 251 8.10 -8.38 -10.46
C LEU A 251 6.72 -8.92 -10.07
N VAL A 252 6.10 -9.72 -10.93
CA VAL A 252 4.71 -10.19 -10.79
C VAL A 252 4.69 -11.71 -10.78
N GLU A 253 4.46 -12.34 -9.62
CA GLU A 253 4.67 -13.79 -9.47
C GLU A 253 3.49 -14.50 -8.79
N SER A 254 3.09 -15.66 -9.30
CA SER A 254 2.05 -16.50 -8.66
C SER A 254 0.77 -15.73 -8.31
N ASN A 255 0.27 -14.87 -9.19
CA ASN A 255 -1.02 -14.19 -9.00
C ASN A 255 -2.13 -14.85 -9.82
N VAL A 256 -3.37 -14.61 -9.42
CA VAL A 256 -4.55 -15.06 -10.16
C VAL A 256 -5.43 -13.86 -10.46
N PHE A 257 -5.81 -13.71 -11.73
CA PHE A 257 -6.75 -12.73 -12.22
C PHE A 257 -7.97 -13.46 -12.79
N ASP A 258 -9.16 -13.12 -12.27
CA ASP A 258 -10.44 -13.64 -12.74
C ASP A 258 -11.40 -12.47 -12.97
N GLY A 259 -11.93 -12.37 -14.19
CA GLY A 259 -12.76 -11.22 -14.58
C GLY A 259 -12.03 -9.88 -14.60
N THR A 260 -10.71 -9.86 -14.88
CA THR A 260 -9.93 -8.63 -15.05
C THR A 260 -9.74 -8.28 -16.53
N GLU A 261 -10.11 -7.07 -16.97
CA GLU A 261 -10.00 -6.68 -18.39
C GLU A 261 -8.54 -6.47 -18.81
N LYS A 262 -7.76 -5.78 -17.97
CA LYS A 262 -6.35 -5.45 -18.21
C LYS A 262 -5.46 -5.91 -17.04
N PRO A 263 -5.15 -7.22 -16.92
CA PRO A 263 -4.45 -7.76 -15.75
C PRO A 263 -3.08 -7.14 -15.47
N LEU A 264 -2.24 -6.98 -16.50
CA LEU A 264 -0.92 -6.36 -16.40
C LEU A 264 -0.65 -5.55 -17.66
N TYR A 265 -0.64 -4.23 -17.53
CA TYR A 265 -0.58 -3.32 -18.68
C TYR A 265 0.23 -2.05 -18.39
N SER A 266 0.52 -1.28 -19.44
CA SER A 266 1.25 0.00 -19.36
C SER A 266 0.65 0.99 -20.35
N VAL A 267 0.52 2.25 -19.95
CA VAL A 267 0.02 3.33 -20.83
C VAL A 267 1.09 4.35 -21.23
N ASP A 268 2.21 4.39 -20.51
CA ASP A 268 3.23 5.43 -20.63
C ASP A 268 4.62 4.93 -20.18
N GLN A 269 4.97 3.73 -20.67
CA GLN A 269 6.26 3.06 -20.50
C GLN A 269 6.52 2.52 -19.09
N GLY A 270 6.89 1.25 -19.01
CA GLY A 270 7.19 0.52 -17.78
C GLY A 270 7.81 -0.83 -18.13
N GLY A 271 8.26 -1.57 -17.13
CA GLY A 271 8.83 -2.91 -17.33
C GLY A 271 8.27 -3.92 -16.34
N ALA A 272 7.94 -5.12 -16.83
CA ALA A 272 7.53 -6.24 -15.98
C ALA A 272 8.40 -7.47 -16.20
N VAL A 273 8.77 -8.13 -15.11
CA VAL A 273 9.20 -9.53 -15.09
C VAL A 273 8.07 -10.31 -14.43
N GLU A 274 7.64 -11.41 -15.04
CA GLU A 274 6.49 -12.16 -14.55
C GLU A 274 6.72 -13.67 -14.60
N SER A 275 6.14 -14.39 -13.63
CA SER A 275 6.24 -15.85 -13.53
C SER A 275 4.97 -16.44 -12.88
N ASP A 276 4.51 -17.59 -13.36
CA ASP A 276 3.41 -18.37 -12.75
C ASP A 276 2.11 -17.55 -12.52
N ASN A 277 1.72 -16.65 -13.43
CA ASN A 277 0.45 -15.92 -13.29
C ASN A 277 -0.69 -16.59 -14.08
N VAL A 278 -1.91 -16.52 -13.54
CA VAL A 278 -3.14 -16.86 -14.24
C VAL A 278 -3.84 -15.57 -14.64
N TRP A 279 -3.90 -15.28 -15.95
CA TRP A 279 -4.40 -14.00 -16.47
C TRP A 279 -5.91 -13.96 -16.75
N GLY A 280 -6.61 -15.08 -16.57
CA GLY A 280 -8.00 -15.21 -16.99
C GLY A 280 -8.14 -15.01 -18.51
N ALA A 281 -8.99 -14.06 -18.92
CA ALA A 281 -9.18 -13.70 -20.32
C ALA A 281 -8.22 -12.61 -20.83
N GLY A 282 -7.48 -11.95 -19.93
CA GLY A 282 -6.53 -10.91 -20.29
C GLY A 282 -5.11 -11.45 -20.50
N GLU A 283 -4.15 -10.53 -20.62
CA GLU A 283 -2.74 -10.84 -20.85
C GLU A 283 -1.81 -9.81 -20.21
N ASN A 284 -0.51 -10.11 -20.23
CA ASN A 284 0.54 -9.12 -19.95
C ASN A 284 0.90 -8.36 -21.24
N THR A 285 0.64 -7.06 -21.26
CA THR A 285 1.03 -6.16 -22.37
C THR A 285 2.18 -5.21 -22.00
N VAL A 286 2.80 -5.37 -20.83
CA VAL A 286 3.93 -4.55 -20.38
C VAL A 286 5.22 -5.03 -21.07
N PRO A 287 6.08 -4.12 -21.56
CA PRO A 287 7.41 -4.49 -22.04
C PRO A 287 8.23 -5.26 -20.99
N ALA A 288 9.20 -6.04 -21.45
CA ALA A 288 10.10 -6.76 -20.56
C ALA A 288 10.82 -5.80 -19.59
N GLY A 289 10.73 -6.10 -18.30
CA GLY A 289 11.36 -5.35 -17.23
C GLY A 289 12.73 -5.88 -16.84
N THR A 290 13.33 -5.22 -15.85
CA THR A 290 14.69 -5.51 -15.35
C THR A 290 14.72 -5.98 -13.89
N LEU A 291 13.61 -5.90 -13.16
CA LEU A 291 13.50 -6.36 -11.78
C LEU A 291 13.32 -7.88 -11.71
N THR A 292 14.41 -8.62 -11.87
CA THR A 292 14.38 -10.10 -11.91
C THR A 292 14.48 -10.76 -10.54
N THR A 293 14.77 -10.01 -9.48
CA THR A 293 14.93 -10.52 -8.12
C THR A 293 14.71 -9.41 -7.09
N VAL A 294 14.45 -9.79 -5.85
CA VAL A 294 14.34 -8.90 -4.68
C VAL A 294 15.29 -9.36 -3.57
N GLU A 295 15.64 -8.44 -2.67
CA GLU A 295 16.68 -8.65 -1.66
C GLU A 295 16.20 -9.32 -0.36
N TYR A 296 14.89 -9.59 -0.24
CA TYR A 296 14.28 -10.22 0.93
C TYR A 296 13.79 -11.65 0.62
N PRO A 297 13.71 -12.54 1.63
CA PRO A 297 13.15 -13.87 1.43
C PRO A 297 11.62 -13.80 1.24
N TYR A 298 11.10 -14.64 0.35
CA TYR A 298 9.67 -14.82 0.12
C TYR A 298 9.38 -16.26 -0.32
N GLU A 299 8.12 -16.67 -0.21
CA GLU A 299 7.64 -17.96 -0.67
C GLU A 299 6.48 -17.77 -1.63
N LEU A 300 6.55 -18.41 -2.80
CA LEU A 300 5.46 -18.48 -3.75
C LEU A 300 4.55 -19.67 -3.42
N LEU A 301 3.25 -19.44 -3.40
CA LEU A 301 2.25 -20.49 -3.15
C LEU A 301 2.04 -21.41 -4.35
N GLY A 302 2.43 -20.93 -5.54
CA GLY A 302 1.95 -21.43 -6.82
C GLY A 302 0.54 -20.89 -7.10
N SER A 303 0.31 -20.36 -8.30
CA SER A 303 -0.97 -19.75 -8.71
C SER A 303 -2.20 -20.61 -8.39
N GLY A 304 -2.10 -21.93 -8.57
CA GLY A 304 -3.18 -22.88 -8.27
C GLY A 304 -3.61 -22.95 -6.79
N SER A 305 -2.81 -22.42 -5.86
CA SER A 305 -3.12 -22.40 -4.42
C SER A 305 -3.62 -21.03 -3.93
N VAL A 306 -3.49 -19.98 -4.75
CA VAL A 306 -3.67 -18.58 -4.34
C VAL A 306 -5.08 -18.30 -3.83
N ILE A 307 -6.11 -18.59 -4.63
CA ILE A 307 -7.51 -18.31 -4.27
C ILE A 307 -7.85 -18.92 -2.90
N ALA A 308 -7.54 -20.20 -2.71
CA ALA A 308 -7.80 -20.92 -1.46
C ALA A 308 -7.01 -20.37 -0.26
N SER A 309 -5.94 -19.62 -0.50
CA SER A 309 -5.06 -19.08 0.55
C SER A 309 -5.45 -17.67 0.97
N VAL A 310 -6.17 -16.91 0.14
CA VAL A 310 -6.53 -15.50 0.40
C VAL A 310 -8.02 -15.28 0.63
N VAL A 311 -8.91 -16.06 0.00
CA VAL A 311 -10.36 -15.88 0.17
C VAL A 311 -10.78 -16.31 1.57
N GLY A 312 -11.35 -15.37 2.32
CA GLY A 312 -11.80 -15.58 3.71
C GLY A 312 -10.67 -15.57 4.76
N THR A 313 -9.44 -15.29 4.35
CA THR A 313 -8.27 -15.14 5.24
C THR A 313 -7.69 -13.74 5.15
N ALA A 314 -7.66 -13.14 3.96
CA ALA A 314 -7.29 -11.74 3.77
C ALA A 314 -8.33 -10.80 4.38
N GLY A 315 -7.88 -9.64 4.85
CA GLY A 315 -8.73 -8.66 5.56
C GLY A 315 -8.51 -8.67 7.07
N ASN A 316 -9.34 -7.94 7.82
CA ASN A 316 -9.26 -7.83 9.28
C ASN A 316 -9.80 -9.09 9.99
N THR A 317 -9.12 -10.23 9.78
CA THR A 317 -9.56 -11.56 10.22
C THR A 317 -8.86 -12.09 11.48
N LEU A 318 -7.94 -11.31 12.05
CA LEU A 318 -7.14 -11.70 13.22
C LEU A 318 -7.85 -11.35 14.53
N THR A 319 -7.32 -11.88 15.64
CA THR A 319 -7.74 -11.53 17.00
C THR A 319 -6.50 -11.31 17.88
N PHE A 320 -6.48 -10.21 18.61
CA PHE A 320 -5.45 -9.81 19.56
C PHE A 320 -6.10 -9.55 20.92
N ALA A 321 -5.50 -10.04 22.00
CA ALA A 321 -6.03 -9.72 23.32
C ALA A 321 -5.70 -8.27 23.69
N THR A 322 -6.59 -7.66 24.47
CA THR A 322 -6.49 -6.25 24.89
C THR A 322 -5.37 -6.01 25.91
N ASP A 323 -4.80 -7.06 26.50
CA ASP A 323 -3.62 -7.00 27.37
C ASP A 323 -2.29 -7.17 26.60
N GLY A 324 -2.35 -7.22 25.26
CA GLY A 324 -1.19 -7.45 24.40
C GLY A 324 -0.76 -8.91 24.33
N THR A 325 -1.42 -9.83 25.04
CA THR A 325 -1.15 -11.25 24.91
C THR A 325 -1.86 -11.82 23.69
N VAL A 326 -1.27 -12.83 23.07
CA VAL A 326 -1.93 -13.57 21.99
C VAL A 326 -2.76 -14.68 22.64
N THR A 327 -4.00 -14.38 23.02
CA THR A 327 -4.95 -15.41 23.47
C THR A 327 -5.52 -16.14 22.27
N GLY A 328 -5.37 -17.47 22.21
CA GLY A 328 -5.75 -18.27 21.05
C GLY A 328 -7.25 -18.58 20.93
N ALA A 329 -7.67 -18.83 19.69
CA ALA A 329 -8.75 -19.74 19.31
C ALA A 329 -8.20 -20.73 18.25
N PRO A 330 -8.85 -21.90 18.01
CA PRO A 330 -8.18 -23.18 17.79
C PRO A 330 -7.45 -23.30 16.45
N PRO A 331 -6.53 -24.28 16.29
CA PRO A 331 -6.02 -24.64 14.97
C PRO A 331 -7.20 -25.02 14.09
N ARG A 332 -7.41 -24.27 13.00
CA ARG A 332 -8.37 -24.67 11.97
C ARG A 332 -7.90 -26.01 11.41
N LYS A 333 -8.69 -27.07 11.63
CA LYS A 333 -8.40 -28.39 11.06
C LYS A 333 -8.40 -28.26 9.54
N GLY A 334 -7.26 -28.52 8.92
CA GLY A 334 -7.16 -28.55 7.47
C GLY A 334 -7.93 -29.75 6.92
N ASN A 335 -9.19 -29.54 6.54
CA ASN A 335 -9.99 -30.29 5.54
C ASN A 335 -11.53 -30.14 5.67
N GLU A 336 -12.07 -29.21 6.47
CA GLU A 336 -13.49 -28.89 6.34
C GLU A 336 -13.70 -27.92 5.18
N THR A 337 -14.34 -28.43 4.13
CA THR A 337 -15.07 -27.61 3.16
C THR A 337 -16.26 -27.01 3.88
N ASP A 338 -16.01 -26.03 4.74
CA ASP A 338 -17.05 -25.09 5.12
C ASP A 338 -17.37 -24.30 3.85
N THR A 339 -18.45 -24.69 3.20
CA THR A 339 -19.19 -23.76 2.36
C THR A 339 -19.63 -22.63 3.29
N TYR A 340 -18.77 -21.62 3.46
CA TYR A 340 -19.19 -20.33 3.95
C TYR A 340 -20.24 -19.85 2.96
N ALA A 341 -21.51 -20.02 3.33
CA ALA A 341 -22.60 -19.36 2.65
C ALA A 341 -22.38 -17.87 2.89
N PRO A 342 -22.16 -17.05 1.85
CA PRO A 342 -22.14 -15.61 2.03
C PRO A 342 -23.44 -15.20 2.75
N PRO A 343 -23.43 -14.15 3.58
CA PRO A 343 -24.67 -13.58 4.10
C PRO A 343 -25.62 -13.37 2.92
N GLY A 344 -26.75 -14.08 2.97
CA GLY A 344 -27.55 -14.35 1.79
C GLY A 344 -28.03 -13.09 1.07
N GLY A 345 -27.99 -13.14 -0.26
CA GLY A 345 -28.82 -12.28 -1.11
C GLY A 345 -28.09 -11.36 -2.08
N TYR A 346 -27.12 -11.86 -2.86
CA TYR A 346 -26.82 -11.24 -4.15
C TYR A 346 -27.36 -12.15 -5.26
N THR A 347 -28.51 -11.77 -5.80
CA THR A 347 -28.86 -12.13 -7.18
C THR A 347 -27.80 -11.53 -8.09
N PRO A 348 -27.29 -12.25 -9.11
CA PRO A 348 -26.42 -11.66 -10.11
C PRO A 348 -27.08 -10.38 -10.61
N VAL A 349 -26.42 -9.24 -10.42
CA VAL A 349 -26.86 -8.03 -11.10
C VAL A 349 -26.68 -8.38 -12.57
N THR A 350 -27.78 -8.45 -13.31
CA THR A 350 -27.74 -8.48 -14.77
C THR A 350 -26.77 -7.40 -15.22
N PRO A 351 -25.92 -7.66 -16.24
CA PRO A 351 -25.08 -6.62 -16.81
C PRO A 351 -25.95 -5.37 -17.06
N PRO A 352 -25.43 -4.15 -16.84
CA PRO A 352 -26.17 -2.94 -17.15
C PRO A 352 -26.76 -3.10 -18.56
N PRO A 353 -28.05 -2.74 -18.76
CA PRO A 353 -28.72 -3.00 -20.02
C PRO A 353 -27.85 -2.46 -21.16
N GLU A 354 -27.65 -3.29 -22.19
CA GLU A 354 -27.10 -2.85 -23.47
C GLU A 354 -27.78 -1.54 -23.82
N TYR A 355 -26.97 -0.50 -24.05
CA TYR A 355 -27.47 0.78 -24.54
C TYR A 355 -28.32 0.50 -25.77
N PRO A 356 -29.59 0.92 -25.80
CA PRO A 356 -30.43 0.65 -26.96
C PRO A 356 -29.82 1.35 -28.18
N GLU A 357 -29.53 0.56 -29.23
CA GLU A 357 -29.38 1.07 -30.59
C GLU A 357 -30.70 1.75 -30.99
N GLY A 358 -30.81 3.02 -30.66
CA GLY A 358 -31.94 3.87 -30.97
C GLY A 358 -31.74 4.55 -32.31
N ASN A 359 -32.38 3.98 -33.33
CA ASN A 359 -32.68 4.53 -34.65
C ASN A 359 -32.44 6.04 -34.84
N VAL A 360 -31.53 6.32 -35.76
CA VAL A 360 -31.34 7.60 -36.44
C VAL A 360 -32.66 8.06 -37.10
N PRO A 361 -33.18 9.25 -36.79
CA PRO A 361 -34.10 9.94 -37.69
C PRO A 361 -33.28 10.57 -38.81
N THR A 362 -33.48 10.08 -40.03
CA THR A 362 -32.94 10.68 -41.24
C THR A 362 -33.63 12.02 -41.48
N THR A 363 -33.02 13.12 -41.05
CA THR A 363 -33.25 14.44 -41.65
C THR A 363 -31.91 15.14 -41.87
N LEU A 364 -31.54 15.20 -43.13
CA LEU A 364 -30.41 15.97 -43.68
C LEU A 364 -30.50 17.44 -43.27
N VAL A 365 -29.52 17.90 -42.48
CA VAL A 365 -29.00 19.27 -42.59
C VAL A 365 -27.48 19.18 -42.50
N THR A 366 -26.83 19.61 -43.57
CA THR A 366 -25.38 19.63 -43.78
C THR A 366 -24.70 20.70 -42.90
N SER A 367 -23.69 20.31 -42.12
CA SER A 367 -22.54 21.18 -41.84
C SER A 367 -21.34 20.37 -41.37
N ALA A 368 -20.31 20.29 -42.21
CA ALA A 368 -19.02 19.67 -41.93
C ALA A 368 -18.18 20.53 -40.97
N ALA A 369 -17.41 19.87 -40.11
CA ALA A 369 -16.32 20.47 -39.35
C ALA A 369 -15.19 20.93 -40.29
N PRO A 370 -14.53 22.10 -40.06
CA PRO A 370 -13.40 22.51 -40.87
C PRO A 370 -12.09 21.86 -40.40
N ALA A 371 -11.37 21.31 -41.37
CA ALA A 371 -9.98 20.86 -41.27
C ALA A 371 -9.03 22.06 -41.14
N LYS A 372 -7.95 21.89 -40.36
CA LYS A 372 -6.82 22.84 -40.31
C LYS A 372 -5.93 22.61 -41.53
N THR A 373 -5.69 23.66 -42.32
CA THR A 373 -4.71 23.71 -43.41
C THR A 373 -3.66 24.78 -43.12
N GLU A 374 -2.38 24.41 -43.22
CA GLU A 374 -1.24 25.34 -43.22
C GLU A 374 -1.21 26.22 -44.49
N PRO A 375 -0.72 27.47 -44.43
CA PRO A 375 -0.44 28.27 -45.62
C PRO A 375 1.05 28.20 -46.05
N PRO A 376 1.34 28.47 -47.35
CA PRO A 376 2.65 28.24 -47.96
C PRO A 376 3.62 29.43 -47.80
N THR A 377 4.91 29.13 -47.94
CA THR A 377 6.06 30.04 -47.97
C THR A 377 6.20 30.79 -49.30
N GLU A 378 6.39 32.11 -49.29
CA GLU A 378 7.09 32.82 -50.37
C GLU A 378 7.67 34.18 -49.91
N GLY A 379 8.94 34.43 -50.28
CA GLY A 379 9.52 35.78 -50.46
C GLY A 379 10.24 36.43 -49.27
N TYR A 380 11.56 36.22 -49.16
CA TYR A 380 12.48 37.02 -48.34
C TYR A 380 13.38 37.84 -49.27
N GLU A 381 13.41 39.18 -49.13
CA GLU A 381 14.62 39.99 -49.37
C GLU A 381 14.59 41.29 -48.52
N PRO A 382 15.75 41.84 -48.11
CA PRO A 382 15.92 42.52 -46.83
C PRO A 382 16.26 44.02 -46.93
N THR A 383 16.06 44.79 -45.84
CA THR A 383 16.89 45.92 -45.31
C THR A 383 16.05 46.89 -44.44
N PRO A 384 16.63 47.77 -43.59
CA PRO A 384 17.73 47.65 -42.61
C PRO A 384 17.28 48.18 -41.20
N PRO A 385 18.11 48.17 -40.13
CA PRO A 385 17.63 48.37 -38.77
C PRO A 385 17.42 49.85 -38.42
N LYS A 386 16.41 50.15 -37.60
CA LYS A 386 16.28 51.45 -36.91
C LYS A 386 16.11 51.27 -35.41
N THR A 387 17.23 51.50 -34.73
CA THR A 387 17.44 52.27 -33.48
C THR A 387 16.31 52.44 -32.47
N GLU A 388 16.66 52.12 -31.22
CA GLU A 388 15.99 52.49 -29.97
C GLU A 388 15.62 53.98 -29.89
N GLU A 389 14.44 54.28 -29.33
CA GLU A 389 14.23 55.41 -28.42
C GLU A 389 12.87 55.29 -27.70
N GLY A 390 12.86 55.55 -26.38
CA GLY A 390 11.67 56.02 -25.67
C GLY A 390 11.01 55.09 -24.64
N LYS A 391 11.64 54.94 -23.46
CA LYS A 391 10.98 54.47 -22.23
C LYS A 391 9.84 55.43 -21.81
N LYS A 392 8.66 54.89 -21.45
CA LYS A 392 7.82 55.42 -20.37
C LYS A 392 7.24 54.29 -19.53
N GLU A 393 7.42 54.44 -18.23
CA GLU A 393 7.22 53.46 -17.16
C GLU A 393 5.75 53.17 -16.87
N LYS A 394 5.50 51.92 -16.48
CA LYS A 394 4.25 51.42 -15.88
C LYS A 394 4.33 51.63 -14.35
N PRO A 395 3.27 52.08 -13.67
CA PRO A 395 3.30 52.33 -12.22
C PRO A 395 3.46 51.02 -11.41
N PRO A 396 4.15 51.06 -10.25
CA PRO A 396 4.51 49.87 -9.49
C PRO A 396 3.35 49.25 -8.71
N VAL A 397 3.34 47.92 -8.73
CA VAL A 397 2.50 47.03 -7.91
C VAL A 397 3.05 47.01 -6.46
N PRO A 398 2.20 47.04 -5.43
CA PRO A 398 2.65 47.04 -4.03
C PRO A 398 3.29 45.71 -3.63
N GLN A 399 4.53 45.77 -3.13
CA GLN A 399 5.25 44.64 -2.55
C GLN A 399 4.81 44.41 -1.10
N SER A 400 4.39 43.18 -0.77
CA SER A 400 4.26 42.74 0.61
C SER A 400 5.59 42.20 1.14
N SER A 401 6.08 42.88 2.18
CA SER A 401 7.06 42.50 3.21
C SER A 401 7.97 41.28 2.96
N THR A 402 9.24 41.58 2.73
CA THR A 402 10.38 40.68 2.96
C THR A 402 10.57 40.40 4.46
N TYR A 403 10.62 39.12 4.81
CA TYR A 403 11.10 38.62 6.10
C TYR A 403 12.59 39.01 6.28
N GLN A 404 12.89 39.82 7.29
CA GLN A 404 14.25 40.11 7.75
C GLN A 404 14.58 39.15 8.90
N PRO A 405 15.66 38.35 8.84
CA PRO A 405 16.08 37.54 9.97
C PRO A 405 16.58 38.46 11.10
N THR A 406 15.94 38.36 12.27
CA THR A 406 16.41 38.98 13.51
C THR A 406 17.82 38.47 13.88
N PRO A 407 18.74 39.35 14.32
CA PRO A 407 20.05 38.90 14.80
C PRO A 407 19.89 38.06 16.08
N LYS A 408 20.60 36.92 16.12
CA LYS A 408 20.74 36.09 17.32
C LYS A 408 21.26 36.94 18.50
N PRO A 409 20.74 36.77 19.72
CA PRO A 409 21.37 37.34 20.90
C PRO A 409 22.77 36.77 21.05
N VAL A 410 23.77 37.64 21.22
CA VAL A 410 25.12 37.26 21.64
C VAL A 410 25.01 36.73 23.06
N GLU A 411 25.28 35.44 23.24
CA GLU A 411 25.49 34.85 24.56
C GLU A 411 26.66 35.56 25.23
N ALA A 412 26.36 36.26 26.33
CA ALA A 412 27.38 36.73 27.25
C ALA A 412 28.11 35.51 27.81
N LYS A 413 29.43 35.42 27.58
CA LYS A 413 30.31 34.49 28.26
C LYS A 413 30.14 34.67 29.77
N LYS A 414 29.47 33.72 30.43
CA LYS A 414 29.61 33.53 31.88
C LYS A 414 31.02 33.02 32.14
N GLU A 415 31.81 33.82 32.84
CA GLU A 415 33.04 33.36 33.48
C GLU A 415 32.71 32.15 34.36
N ALA A 416 33.54 31.12 34.25
CA ALA A 416 33.49 29.97 35.14
C ALA A 416 33.81 30.42 36.57
N PRO A 417 33.08 29.96 37.60
CA PRO A 417 33.46 30.23 38.97
C PRO A 417 34.80 29.55 39.28
N VAL A 418 35.70 30.32 39.89
CA VAL A 418 36.95 29.85 40.50
C VAL A 418 36.61 28.75 41.51
N PRO A 419 37.28 27.58 41.50
CA PRO A 419 37.07 26.59 42.55
C PRO A 419 37.62 27.13 43.87
N GLU A 420 36.75 27.35 44.85
CA GLU A 420 37.13 27.56 46.23
C GLU A 420 37.86 26.30 46.75
N THR A 421 39.07 26.50 47.26
CA THR A 421 39.82 25.49 47.99
C THR A 421 39.13 25.24 49.32
N THR A 422 38.34 24.17 49.43
CA THR A 422 37.94 23.62 50.72
C THR A 422 39.17 23.03 51.42
N THR A 423 39.60 23.70 52.48
CA THR A 423 40.48 23.17 53.51
C THR A 423 39.77 22.01 54.23
N TYR A 424 40.36 20.81 54.18
CA TYR A 424 39.95 19.68 55.00
C TYR A 424 40.31 19.95 56.46
N ASP A 425 39.29 20.11 57.30
CA ASP A 425 39.45 20.07 58.75
C ASP A 425 39.26 18.62 59.22
N ALA A 426 40.32 18.05 59.80
CA ALA A 426 40.36 16.69 60.29
C ALA A 426 39.85 16.66 61.73
N THR A 427 38.65 16.11 61.94
CA THR A 427 38.19 15.68 63.27
C THR A 427 38.08 14.15 63.35
N PRO A 428 38.45 13.52 64.48
CA PRO A 428 38.74 12.10 64.53
C PRO A 428 37.48 11.23 64.75
N MET A 429 37.53 10.02 64.19
CA MET A 429 36.54 8.95 64.34
C MET A 429 36.41 8.47 65.80
N PRO A 430 35.20 8.10 66.26
CA PRO A 430 35.05 7.43 67.54
C PRO A 430 35.42 5.95 67.42
N VAL A 431 36.28 5.52 68.33
CA VAL A 431 36.53 4.12 68.69
C VAL A 431 35.28 3.57 69.35
N TYR A 432 34.72 2.46 68.84
CA TYR A 432 34.22 1.31 69.60
C TYR A 432 33.99 0.12 68.68
#